data_AF-A0A950MDR6-F1
#
_entry.id   AF-A0A950MDR6-F1
#
_cell.length_a   1.000
_cell.length_b   1.000
_cell.length_c   1.000
_cell.angle_alpha   90.00
_cell.angle_beta   90.00
_cell.angle_gamma   90.00
#
_symmetry.space_group_name_H-M   'P 1'
#
loop_
_entity.id
_entity.type
_entity.pdbx_description
1 polymer ?
#
loop_
_entity_poly.entity_id
_entity_poly.type
_entity_poly.pdbx_seq_one_letter_code
_entity_poly.pdbx_strand_id
1 'polypeptide(L)'
;MYPTVSAVQSTEQAREQGQMTIVTMDPPGTILVWGQNRVLPVRIKSVDINEEAFDVALNPIRANAVISVEVQTYSTRKPSDLDYGRFAAYHRKLEDLAAKANVSGTTRSILQSMLNR
;
A
#
# COMPACT_ATOMS: atom_id res chain seq x y z
N MET A 1 15.22 -1.91 0.23
CA MET A 1 16.38 -1.85 -0.67
C MET A 1 17.49 -1.12 0.06
N TYR A 2 18.61 -1.80 0.30
CA TYR A 2 19.80 -1.22 0.94
C TYR A 2 20.67 -0.60 -0.17
N PRO A 3 21.35 0.54 0.06
CA PRO A 3 22.20 1.14 -0.96
C PRO A 3 23.30 0.18 -1.40
N THR A 4 23.62 0.19 -2.70
CA THR A 4 24.79 -0.54 -3.20
C THR A 4 26.06 0.08 -2.63
N VAL A 5 27.10 -0.73 -2.47
CA VAL A 5 28.40 -0.26 -1.94
C VAL A 5 28.95 0.92 -2.76
N SER A 6 28.76 0.91 -4.08
CA SER A 6 29.16 2.00 -4.98
C SER A 6 28.42 3.31 -4.69
N ALA A 7 27.12 3.25 -4.35
CA ALA A 7 26.32 4.42 -4.03
C ALA A 7 26.72 5.03 -2.68
N VAL A 8 27.10 4.18 -1.71
CA VAL A 8 27.65 4.64 -0.43
C VAL A 8 28.97 5.36 -0.65
N GLN A 9 29.88 4.78 -1.44
CA GLN A 9 31.19 5.37 -1.74
C GLN A 9 31.10 6.70 -2.48
N SER A 10 30.23 6.83 -3.48
CA SER A 10 30.03 8.11 -4.18
C SER A 10 29.47 9.20 -3.27
N THR A 11 28.63 8.80 -2.31
CA THR A 11 28.06 9.74 -1.33
C THR A 11 29.12 10.21 -0.34
N GLU A 12 30.01 9.33 0.12
CA GLU A 12 31.13 9.71 0.98
C GLU A 12 32.12 10.65 0.27
N GLN A 13 32.43 10.41 -1.01
CA GLN A 13 33.28 11.32 -1.78
C GLN A 13 32.66 12.71 -1.96
N ALA A 14 31.35 12.78 -2.21
CA ALA A 14 30.62 14.06 -2.27
C ALA A 14 30.59 14.77 -0.91
N ARG A 15 30.52 14.02 0.20
CA ARG A 15 30.62 14.54 1.58
C ARG A 15 31.97 15.16 1.85
N GLU A 16 33.06 14.51 1.45
CA GLU A 16 34.44 15.03 1.56
C GLU A 16 34.64 16.32 0.75
N GLN A 17 33.93 16.47 -0.36
CA GLN A 17 33.94 17.67 -1.21
C GLN A 17 33.00 18.78 -0.70
N GLY A 18 32.38 18.61 0.48
CA GLY A 18 31.45 19.58 1.05
C GLY A 18 30.11 19.67 0.31
N GLN A 19 29.82 18.74 -0.59
CA GLN A 19 28.58 18.65 -1.37
C GLN A 19 27.67 17.56 -0.79
N MET A 20 27.31 17.67 0.49
CA MET A 20 26.41 16.69 1.11
C MET A 20 24.96 16.96 0.71
N THR A 21 24.50 16.31 -0.36
CA THR A 21 23.07 16.30 -0.73
C THR A 21 22.42 15.07 -0.12
N ILE A 22 21.51 15.26 0.84
CA ILE A 22 20.70 14.19 1.39
C ILE A 22 19.63 13.83 0.36
N VAL A 23 19.94 12.88 -0.51
CA VAL A 23 18.95 12.24 -1.38
C VAL A 23 18.08 11.32 -0.53
N THR A 24 16.80 11.68 -0.41
CA THR A 24 15.81 10.77 0.16
C THR A 24 15.49 9.72 -0.88
N MET A 25 15.92 8.48 -0.65
CA MET A 25 15.53 7.36 -1.51
C MET A 25 14.10 6.97 -1.16
N ASP A 26 13.15 7.21 -2.07
CA ASP A 26 11.78 6.75 -1.86
C ASP A 26 11.77 5.21 -1.87
N PRO A 27 11.33 4.57 -0.77
CA PRO A 27 11.30 3.12 -0.70
C PRO A 27 10.32 2.57 -1.75
N PRO A 28 10.59 1.38 -2.32
CA PRO A 28 9.69 0.77 -3.28
C PRO A 28 8.29 0.63 -2.67
N GLY A 29 7.29 1.21 -3.34
CA GLY A 29 5.89 1.17 -2.89
C GLY A 29 5.38 -0.28 -2.87
N THR A 30 4.73 -0.66 -1.76
CA THR A 30 4.13 -2.00 -1.59
C THR A 30 2.63 -1.93 -1.85
N ILE A 31 2.09 -2.95 -2.54
CA ILE A 31 0.67 -3.05 -2.84
C ILE A 31 0.08 -4.26 -2.12
N LEU A 32 -1.00 -4.06 -1.38
CA LEU A 32 -1.81 -5.13 -0.83
C LEU A 32 -2.96 -5.45 -1.78
N VAL A 33 -3.02 -6.69 -2.26
CA VAL A 33 -4.11 -7.23 -3.08
C VAL A 33 -4.98 -8.11 -2.20
N TRP A 34 -6.12 -7.60 -1.74
CA TRP A 34 -7.09 -8.37 -0.94
C TRP A 34 -8.13 -9.11 -1.80
N GLY A 35 -8.08 -8.89 -3.11
CA GLY A 35 -8.99 -9.46 -4.10
C GLY A 35 -9.08 -8.56 -5.33
N GLN A 36 -9.79 -8.99 -6.36
CA GLN A 36 -9.91 -8.25 -7.63
C GLN A 36 -10.45 -6.82 -7.46
N ASN A 37 -11.23 -6.58 -6.41
CA ASN A 37 -11.84 -5.29 -6.15
C ASN A 37 -11.12 -4.40 -5.13
N ARG A 38 -10.11 -4.92 -4.41
CA ARG A 38 -9.46 -4.20 -3.32
C ARG A 38 -7.95 -4.33 -3.42
N VAL A 39 -7.37 -3.37 -4.12
CA VAL A 39 -5.93 -3.21 -4.34
C VAL A 39 -5.53 -1.88 -3.72
N LEU A 40 -4.64 -1.88 -2.73
CA LEU A 40 -4.32 -0.72 -1.92
C LEU A 40 -2.81 -0.52 -1.80
N PRO A 41 -2.29 0.71 -1.93
CA PRO A 41 -0.92 1.01 -1.54
C PRO A 41 -0.82 0.92 -0.01
N VAL A 42 0.17 0.17 0.49
CA VAL A 42 0.41 -0.03 1.91
C VAL A 42 1.88 0.17 2.25
N ARG A 43 2.14 0.55 3.50
CA ARG A 43 3.46 0.53 4.13
C ARG A 43 3.46 -0.52 5.22
N ILE A 44 4.47 -1.38 5.22
CA ILE A 44 4.67 -2.34 6.31
C ILE A 44 5.19 -1.56 7.53
N LYS A 45 4.50 -1.68 8.66
CA LYS A 45 4.89 -1.07 9.94
C LYS A 45 5.76 -2.01 10.76
N SER A 46 5.35 -3.27 10.85
CA SER A 46 6.10 -4.30 11.57
C SER A 46 5.86 -5.67 10.96
N VAL A 47 6.84 -6.53 11.16
CA VAL A 47 6.81 -7.95 10.83
C VAL A 47 7.33 -8.68 12.05
N ASP A 48 6.49 -9.51 12.64
CA ASP A 48 6.83 -10.40 13.74
C ASP A 48 6.74 -11.83 13.20
N ILE A 49 7.77 -12.64 13.43
CA ILE A 49 7.86 -14.01 12.94
C ILE A 49 8.21 -14.90 14.13
N ASN A 50 7.30 -15.79 14.46
CA ASN A 50 7.48 -16.81 15.48
C ASN A 50 7.70 -18.18 14.81
N GLU A 51 8.88 -18.74 14.96
CA GLU A 51 9.27 -20.03 14.38
C GLU A 51 8.82 -21.16 15.32
N GLU A 52 8.02 -22.11 14.81
CA GLU A 52 7.34 -23.11 15.64
C GLU A 52 7.95 -24.50 15.53
N ALA A 53 8.59 -24.81 14.41
CA ALA A 53 9.22 -26.12 14.19
C ALA A 53 10.44 -26.00 13.28
N PHE A 54 11.42 -26.86 13.54
CA PHE A 54 12.72 -26.89 12.87
C PHE A 54 13.05 -28.30 12.36
N ASP A 55 13.82 -28.39 11.28
CA ASP A 55 14.45 -29.64 10.85
C ASP A 55 15.70 -29.99 11.70
N VAL A 56 16.35 -31.13 11.41
CA VAL A 56 17.58 -31.57 12.11
C VAL A 56 18.74 -30.58 11.94
N ALA A 57 18.73 -29.79 10.86
CA ALA A 57 19.71 -28.76 10.57
C ALA A 57 19.30 -27.37 11.11
N LEU A 58 18.26 -27.29 11.95
CA LEU A 58 17.72 -26.07 12.54
C LEU A 58 17.17 -25.05 11.52
N ASN A 59 16.74 -25.51 10.36
CA ASN A 59 15.98 -24.67 9.43
C ASN A 59 14.51 -24.65 9.85
N PRO A 60 13.87 -23.48 9.96
CA PRO A 60 12.46 -23.39 10.28
C PRO A 60 11.63 -24.02 9.15
N ILE A 61 10.83 -25.03 9.50
CA ILE A 61 9.89 -25.71 8.58
C ILE A 61 8.45 -25.21 8.79
N ARG A 62 8.19 -24.50 9.89
CA ARG A 62 6.92 -23.85 10.19
C ARG A 62 7.16 -22.59 10.99
N ALA A 63 6.50 -21.51 10.60
CA ALA A 63 6.48 -20.26 11.34
C ALA A 63 5.11 -19.59 11.22
N ASN A 64 4.76 -18.83 12.24
CA ASN A 64 3.64 -17.89 12.24
C ASN A 64 4.20 -16.48 12.04
N ALA A 65 3.63 -15.73 11.09
CA ALA A 65 4.05 -14.36 10.82
C ALA A 65 2.87 -13.41 11.04
N VAL A 66 3.09 -12.39 11.88
CA VAL A 66 2.16 -11.29 12.11
C VAL A 66 2.71 -10.05 11.42
N ILE A 67 1.97 -9.57 10.41
CA ILE A 67 2.37 -8.41 9.62
C ILE A 67 1.40 -7.26 9.92
N SER A 68 1.92 -6.15 10.41
CA SER A 68 1.14 -4.92 10.57
C SER A 68 1.37 -4.00 9.38
N VAL A 69 0.30 -3.63 8.69
CA VAL A 69 0.33 -2.75 7.51
C VAL A 69 -0.52 -1.50 7.70
N GLU A 70 -0.06 -0.38 7.16
CA GLU A 70 -0.79 0.87 7.12
C GLU A 70 -1.07 1.28 5.67
N VAL A 71 -2.34 1.57 5.38
CA VAL A 71 -2.75 2.06 4.07
C VAL A 71 -2.20 3.46 3.84
N GLN A 72 -1.54 3.67 2.71
CA GLN A 72 -1.05 4.99 2.31
C GLN A 72 -2.19 5.76 1.64
N THR A 73 -2.50 6.95 2.16
CA THR A 73 -3.62 7.78 1.71
C THR A 73 -3.13 9.15 1.23
N TYR A 74 -4.04 10.02 0.80
CA TYR A 74 -3.72 11.38 0.34
C TYR A 74 -3.05 12.25 1.39
N SER A 75 -3.29 12.00 2.68
CA SER A 75 -2.70 12.80 3.77
C SER A 75 -1.27 12.38 4.09
N THR A 76 -0.87 11.15 3.72
CA THR A 76 0.44 10.59 4.07
C THR A 76 1.44 10.64 2.92
N ARG A 77 1.01 10.97 1.70
CA ARG A 77 1.84 10.99 0.49
C ARG A 77 1.69 12.30 -0.28
N LYS A 78 2.79 12.72 -0.92
CA LYS A 78 2.80 13.88 -1.83
C LYS A 78 2.13 13.50 -3.17
N PRO A 79 1.48 14.44 -3.86
CA PRO A 79 0.87 14.17 -5.18
C PRO A 79 1.85 13.69 -6.26
N SER A 80 3.14 13.99 -6.11
CA SER A 80 4.21 13.52 -7.02
C SER A 80 4.57 12.05 -6.84
N ASP A 81 4.10 11.40 -5.77
CA ASP A 81 4.38 9.99 -5.46
C ASP A 81 3.39 9.07 -6.20
N LEU A 82 3.90 7.95 -6.74
CA LEU A 82 3.08 6.94 -7.43
C LEU A 82 1.97 6.37 -6.54
N ASP A 83 2.23 6.21 -5.24
CA ASP A 83 1.26 5.64 -4.31
C ASP A 83 0.03 6.54 -4.12
N TYR A 84 0.18 7.86 -4.28
CA TYR A 84 -0.94 8.80 -4.27
C TYR A 84 -1.94 8.48 -5.40
N GLY A 85 -1.43 8.30 -6.63
CA GLY A 85 -2.25 7.97 -7.79
C GLY A 85 -2.95 6.61 -7.68
N ARG A 86 -2.29 5.63 -7.05
CA ARG A 86 -2.86 4.30 -6.81
C ARG A 86 -4.03 4.35 -5.83
N PHE A 87 -3.88 5.08 -4.73
CA PHE A 87 -4.98 5.29 -3.79
C PHE A 87 -6.13 6.07 -4.45
N ALA A 88 -5.82 7.07 -5.28
CA ALA A 88 -6.81 7.81 -6.05
C ALA A 88 -7.66 6.92 -6.96
N ALA A 89 -7.03 5.98 -7.66
CA ALA A 89 -7.71 5.03 -8.52
C ALA A 89 -8.66 4.11 -7.71
N TYR A 90 -8.20 3.64 -6.55
CA TYR A 90 -9.05 2.86 -5.63
C TYR A 90 -10.23 3.68 -5.13
N HIS A 91 -10.02 4.93 -4.71
CA HIS A 91 -11.09 5.79 -4.20
C HIS A 91 -12.15 6.08 -5.26
N ARG A 92 -11.74 6.41 -6.50
CA ARG A 92 -12.66 6.60 -7.62
C ARG A 92 -13.52 5.36 -7.89
N LYS A 93 -12.94 4.16 -7.77
CA LYS A 93 -13.70 2.91 -7.90
C LYS A 93 -14.77 2.79 -6.81
N LEU A 94 -14.49 3.22 -5.59
CA LEU A 94 -15.50 3.24 -4.52
C LEU A 94 -16.61 4.26 -4.80
N GLU A 95 -16.27 5.45 -5.32
CA GLU A 95 -17.24 6.46 -5.75
C GLU A 95 -18.18 5.91 -6.83
N ASP A 96 -17.63 5.25 -7.87
CA ASP A 96 -18.41 4.63 -8.94
C ASP A 96 -19.36 3.54 -8.40
N LEU A 97 -18.90 2.73 -7.44
CA LEU A 97 -19.72 1.70 -6.81
C LEU A 97 -20.84 2.32 -5.96
N ALA A 98 -20.53 3.38 -5.22
CA ALA A 98 -21.51 4.11 -4.43
C ALA A 98 -22.57 4.78 -5.32
N ALA A 99 -22.15 5.40 -6.43
CA ALA A 99 -23.05 5.98 -7.42
C ALA A 99 -24.01 4.92 -8.00
N LYS A 100 -23.49 3.74 -8.37
CA LYS A 100 -24.30 2.62 -8.88
C LYS A 100 -25.30 2.10 -7.84
N ALA A 101 -24.89 2.00 -6.57
CA ALA A 101 -25.77 1.56 -5.49
C ALA A 101 -26.93 2.54 -5.25
N ASN A 102 -26.64 3.85 -5.25
CA ASN A 102 -27.63 4.91 -5.06
C ASN A 102 -28.67 4.93 -6.20
N VAL A 103 -28.23 4.80 -7.45
CA VAL A 103 -29.13 4.73 -8.61
C VAL A 103 -30.11 3.56 -8.48
N SER A 104 -29.63 2.38 -8.06
CA SER A 104 -30.48 1.20 -7.84
C SER A 104 -31.52 1.38 -6.73
N GLY A 105 -31.19 2.14 -5.68
CA GLY A 105 -32.12 2.48 -4.60
C GLY A 105 -33.23 3.43 -5.06
N THR A 106 -32.90 4.45 -5.84
CA THR A 106 -33.86 5.42 -6.37
C THR A 106 -34.84 4.79 -7.37
N THR A 107 -34.38 3.88 -8.25
CA THR A 107 -35.28 3.17 -9.16
C THR A 107 -36.26 2.28 -8.40
N ARG A 108 -35.83 1.62 -7.32
CA ARG A 108 -36.71 0.80 -6.48
C ARG A 108 -37.80 1.62 -5.78
N SER A 109 -37.46 2.79 -5.23
CA SER A 109 -38.46 3.64 -4.57
C SER A 109 -39.48 4.23 -5.55
N ILE A 110 -39.06 4.55 -6.77
CA ILE A 110 -39.96 5.06 -7.82
C ILE A 110 -40.89 3.94 -8.31
N LEU A 111 -40.39 2.73 -8.51
CA LEU A 111 -41.24 1.60 -8.94
C LEU A 111 -42.24 1.20 -7.85
N GLN A 112 -41.87 1.24 -6.57
CA GLN A 112 -42.80 0.97 -5.48
C GLN A 112 -43.89 2.04 -5.33
N SER A 113 -43.58 3.31 -5.62
CA SER A 113 -44.60 4.37 -5.58
C SER A 113 -45.57 4.33 -6.76
N MET A 114 -45.17 3.71 -7.89
CA MET A 114 -46.07 3.45 -9.03
C MET A 114 -46.91 2.18 -8.86
N LEU A 115 -46.48 1.22 -8.04
CA LEU A 115 -47.23 0.00 -7.76
C LEU A 115 -48.33 0.18 -6.69
N ASN A 116 -48.27 1.27 -5.93
CA ASN A 116 -49.11 1.52 -4.74
C ASN A 116 -50.10 2.68 -4.92
N ARG A 117 -50.43 3.02 -6.18
CA ARG A 117 -51.52 3.91 -6.58
C ARG A 117 -52.58 3.11 -7.32
#